data_AF-A0A2C5ZS57-F1
#
_entry.id   AF-A0A2C5ZS57-F1
#
_cell.length_a   1.000
_cell.length_b   1.000
_cell.length_c   1.000
_cell.angle_alpha   90.00
_cell.angle_beta   90.00
_cell.angle_gamma   90.00
#
_symmetry.space_group_name_H-M   'P 1'
#
loop_
_entity.id
_entity.type
_entity.pdbx_description
1 polymer ?
#
loop_
_entity_poly.entity_id
_entity_poly.type
_entity_poly.pdbx_seq_one_letter_code
_entity_poly.pdbx_strand_id
1 'polypeptide(L)'
;MSIKNKSLRHDSSAAVISTSHQQQSLGTAVILAAMQVFSPHLTTSSWHYSCGHASDDLKLHRSEIVMISNVIHGDPFEIDNHSMDWGAYILNLLPYKLARHDLTDTDRDNIREHINAEASMYWLLRSMGRLADWLFNRRETRTLLCWPHHDAMKFIGAFQSMTQGLMNIFTSQTSLSSMASGKTMHTVDVPGIVAFDQPHCVYSESPYFTDVATAVADIEYRLDAQPGLAKELADKFMFETLTAYQHPFLKALGESVLSKTPCTRRRGCVDFLTYGQVFAARDRSALLQAVRKALSNKLSTCIAHNGVTLSLSLIYIDHGDYGK
;
A
#
# COMPACT_ATOMS: atom_id res chain seq x y z
N MET A 1 8.74 68.93 -74.79
CA MET A 1 7.53 68.06 -74.79
C MET A 1 7.77 66.93 -73.79
N SER A 2 7.17 67.02 -72.61
CA SER A 2 5.97 66.27 -72.17
C SER A 2 6.37 64.94 -71.50
N ILE A 3 6.68 64.91 -70.19
CA ILE A 3 5.80 64.78 -68.99
C ILE A 3 5.26 63.34 -68.76
N LYS A 4 5.58 62.79 -67.57
CA LYS A 4 4.75 62.04 -66.58
C LYS A 4 5.37 60.69 -66.14
N ASN A 5 5.23 60.20 -64.91
CA ASN A 5 4.97 60.73 -63.55
C ASN A 5 4.92 59.52 -62.58
N LYS A 6 4.96 59.81 -61.27
CA LYS A 6 4.66 58.97 -60.06
C LYS A 6 5.77 58.03 -59.55
N SER A 7 6.40 58.22 -58.38
CA SER A 7 6.03 58.71 -57.03
C SER A 7 5.21 57.73 -56.18
N LEU A 8 5.79 57.24 -55.07
CA LEU A 8 5.44 57.66 -53.69
C LEU A 8 6.29 56.89 -52.64
N ARG A 9 7.11 57.63 -51.89
CA ARG A 9 7.58 57.30 -50.54
C ARG A 9 6.97 58.33 -49.60
N HIS A 10 6.50 57.90 -48.43
CA HIS A 10 5.97 58.78 -47.40
C HIS A 10 6.96 58.90 -46.24
N ASP A 11 7.26 60.15 -45.90
CA ASP A 11 8.01 60.59 -44.73
C ASP A 11 7.13 60.74 -43.48
N SER A 12 7.85 60.67 -42.36
CA SER A 12 7.52 60.92 -40.96
C SER A 12 6.83 62.25 -40.64
N SER A 13 6.11 62.31 -39.53
CA SER A 13 6.18 63.44 -38.57
C SER A 13 5.60 63.07 -37.19
N ALA A 14 6.25 63.62 -36.17
CA ALA A 14 6.05 63.39 -34.75
C ALA A 14 5.00 64.33 -34.12
N ALA A 15 4.45 63.93 -32.96
CA ALA A 15 3.97 64.84 -31.91
C ALA A 15 3.90 64.12 -30.55
N VAL A 16 3.90 64.93 -29.49
CA VAL A 16 4.40 64.68 -28.13
C VAL A 16 3.24 64.61 -27.10
N ILE A 17 3.36 63.68 -26.14
CA ILE A 17 2.89 63.61 -24.73
C ILE A 17 1.47 64.10 -24.36
N SER A 18 0.66 63.21 -23.77
CA SER A 18 -0.04 63.48 -22.48
C SER A 18 -0.58 62.20 -21.82
N THR A 19 -0.41 62.15 -20.50
CA THR A 19 -0.68 61.10 -19.52
C THR A 19 -2.17 60.81 -19.32
N SER A 20 -2.53 59.52 -19.17
CA SER A 20 -3.70 59.12 -18.37
C SER A 20 -3.46 57.77 -17.71
N HIS A 21 -3.74 57.75 -16.40
CA HIS A 21 -3.70 56.58 -15.53
C HIS A 21 -4.66 55.50 -16.03
N GLN A 22 -4.15 54.28 -16.22
CA GLN A 22 -4.98 53.08 -16.29
C GLN A 22 -4.43 52.05 -15.30
N GLN A 23 -5.17 51.88 -14.20
CA GLN A 23 -5.00 50.80 -13.23
C GLN A 23 -5.07 49.46 -13.96
N GLN A 24 -3.93 48.81 -14.14
CA GLN A 24 -3.89 47.36 -14.36
C GLN A 24 -3.87 46.69 -13.00
N SER A 25 -5.01 46.06 -12.64
CA SER A 25 -5.07 45.13 -11.54
C SER A 25 -4.12 43.97 -11.83
N LEU A 26 -3.01 43.93 -11.10
CA LEU A 26 -2.20 42.73 -10.94
C LEU A 26 -3.06 41.70 -10.19
N GLY A 27 -3.80 40.90 -10.97
CA GLY A 27 -4.35 39.64 -10.53
C GLY A 27 -3.17 38.72 -10.23
N THR A 28 -2.82 38.60 -8.96
CA THR A 28 -1.89 37.62 -8.42
C THR A 28 -2.45 36.24 -8.70
N ALA A 29 -2.15 35.69 -9.87
CA ALA A 29 -2.23 34.26 -10.11
C ALA A 29 -1.17 33.63 -9.21
N VAL A 30 -1.58 33.20 -8.02
CA VAL A 30 -0.80 32.31 -7.17
C VAL A 30 -0.73 30.99 -7.92
N ILE A 31 0.30 30.85 -8.76
CA ILE A 31 0.75 29.56 -9.25
C ILE A 31 1.27 28.85 -8.00
N LEU A 32 0.41 28.03 -7.39
CA LEU A 32 0.84 26.97 -6.48
C LEU A 32 1.74 26.06 -7.32
N ALA A 33 3.04 26.35 -7.31
CA ALA A 33 4.05 25.40 -7.72
C ALA A 33 3.90 24.20 -6.78
N ALA A 34 3.16 23.19 -7.22
CA ALA A 34 3.13 21.90 -6.57
C ALA A 34 4.59 21.44 -6.50
N MET A 35 5.18 21.46 -5.30
CA MET A 35 6.48 20.84 -5.08
C MET A 35 6.30 19.37 -5.43
N GLN A 36 6.75 19.00 -6.63
CA GLN A 36 6.72 17.63 -7.13
C GLN A 36 7.89 16.89 -6.47
N VAL A 37 7.78 16.65 -5.16
CA VAL A 37 8.82 16.02 -4.33
C VAL A 37 9.06 14.56 -4.74
N PHE A 38 8.11 13.94 -5.44
CA PHE A 38 8.18 12.57 -5.92
C PHE A 38 7.74 12.51 -7.37
N SER A 39 8.62 12.05 -8.27
CA SER A 39 8.27 11.82 -9.66
C SER A 39 7.48 10.51 -9.75
N PRO A 40 6.26 10.49 -10.32
CA PRO A 40 5.45 9.27 -10.45
C PRO A 40 6.11 8.21 -11.34
N HIS A 41 7.20 8.55 -12.04
CA HIS A 41 7.98 7.64 -12.87
C HIS A 41 9.08 6.88 -12.12
N LEU A 42 9.24 7.09 -10.81
CA LEU A 42 10.20 6.33 -10.01
C LEU A 42 9.66 4.92 -9.76
N THR A 43 10.41 3.91 -10.21
CA THR A 43 10.16 2.50 -9.89
C THR A 43 10.66 2.18 -8.49
N THR A 44 10.13 1.12 -7.89
CA THR A 44 10.53 0.63 -6.58
C THR A 44 12.02 0.54 -6.46
N SER A 45 12.47 0.89 -5.26
CA SER A 45 13.81 0.62 -4.79
C SER A 45 13.98 -0.88 -4.58
N SER A 46 14.24 -1.62 -5.66
CA SER A 46 14.33 -3.10 -5.64
C SER A 46 15.36 -3.64 -4.65
N TRP A 47 16.33 -2.82 -4.24
CA TRP A 47 17.29 -3.10 -3.18
C TRP A 47 16.67 -3.22 -1.77
N HIS A 48 15.45 -2.72 -1.54
CA HIS A 48 14.71 -2.92 -0.28
C HIS A 48 13.97 -4.27 -0.20
N TYR A 49 14.15 -5.12 -1.21
CA TYR A 49 13.50 -6.42 -1.29
C TYR A 49 14.56 -7.52 -1.42
N SER A 50 14.32 -8.63 -0.72
CA SER A 50 15.04 -9.88 -0.94
C SER A 50 14.20 -10.78 -1.82
N CYS A 51 14.86 -11.58 -2.66
CA CYS A 51 14.19 -12.53 -3.52
C CYS A 51 14.83 -13.91 -3.41
N GLY A 52 14.02 -14.95 -3.55
CA GLY A 52 14.47 -16.34 -3.49
C GLY A 52 13.35 -17.29 -3.89
N HIS A 53 13.70 -18.56 -4.10
CA HIS A 53 12.73 -19.61 -4.34
C HIS A 53 12.16 -20.11 -3.01
N ALA A 54 10.93 -20.65 -3.05
CA ALA A 54 10.40 -21.43 -1.94
C ALA A 54 11.37 -22.59 -1.60
N SER A 55 11.45 -22.96 -0.32
CA SER A 55 12.44 -23.94 0.13
C SER A 55 12.16 -25.34 -0.39
N ASP A 56 13.23 -26.08 -0.69
CA ASP A 56 13.23 -27.49 -1.06
C ASP A 56 13.43 -28.42 0.16
N ASP A 57 13.54 -27.86 1.38
CA ASP A 57 13.80 -28.62 2.61
C ASP A 57 12.70 -29.67 2.89
N LEU A 58 11.45 -29.31 2.61
CA LEU A 58 10.29 -30.16 2.83
C LEU A 58 9.80 -30.74 1.50
N LYS A 59 9.99 -32.05 1.27
CA LYS A 59 9.63 -32.68 -0.01
C LYS A 59 8.14 -33.05 -0.15
N LEU A 60 7.49 -33.34 0.98
CA LEU A 60 6.14 -33.88 0.99
C LEU A 60 5.10 -32.78 0.84
N HIS A 61 4.15 -32.98 -0.08
CA HIS A 61 2.95 -32.17 -0.19
C HIS A 61 2.01 -32.45 0.99
N ARG A 62 1.15 -31.48 1.34
CA ARG A 62 0.23 -31.65 2.46
C ARG A 62 -0.72 -32.83 2.28
N SER A 63 -1.13 -33.14 1.05
CA SER A 63 -1.97 -34.31 0.74
C SER A 63 -1.21 -35.64 0.88
N GLU A 64 0.12 -35.63 0.82
CA GLU A 64 0.95 -36.83 0.97
C GLU A 64 1.26 -37.14 2.44
N ILE A 65 1.33 -36.12 3.30
CA ILE A 65 1.41 -36.29 4.76
C ILE A 65 0.23 -37.12 5.29
N VAL A 66 -0.92 -36.92 4.67
CA VAL A 66 -2.17 -37.62 5.00
C VAL A 66 -2.11 -39.09 4.61
N MET A 67 -1.49 -39.44 3.48
CA MET A 67 -1.42 -40.83 3.01
C MET A 67 -0.51 -41.72 3.87
N ILE A 68 0.28 -41.12 4.76
CA ILE A 68 1.08 -41.82 5.78
C ILE A 68 0.22 -42.10 7.05
N SER A 69 -0.93 -41.42 7.18
CA SER A 69 -1.97 -41.69 8.17
C SER A 69 -3.05 -42.60 7.54
N ASN A 70 -3.46 -43.68 8.21
CA ASN A 70 -4.26 -44.77 7.62
C ASN A 70 -5.75 -44.44 7.34
N VAL A 71 -6.13 -43.21 7.00
CA VAL A 71 -7.55 -42.82 6.81
C VAL A 71 -7.75 -41.96 5.55
N ILE A 72 -8.59 -42.43 4.61
CA ILE A 72 -8.90 -41.75 3.35
C ILE A 72 -10.14 -40.85 3.55
N HIS A 73 -9.99 -39.53 3.43
CA HIS A 73 -11.06 -38.53 3.49
C HIS A 73 -10.97 -37.52 2.33
N GLY A 74 -12.12 -36.91 1.96
CA GLY A 74 -12.25 -36.01 0.81
C GLY A 74 -11.62 -34.63 0.97
N ASP A 75 -11.58 -34.09 2.20
CA ASP A 75 -10.64 -33.07 2.64
C ASP A 75 -9.99 -33.60 3.92
N PRO A 76 -8.68 -33.85 3.93
CA PRO A 76 -8.03 -34.63 4.97
C PRO A 76 -7.85 -33.91 6.32
N PHE A 77 -8.42 -32.71 6.48
CA PHE A 77 -8.31 -31.91 7.70
C PHE A 77 -9.66 -31.54 8.33
N GLU A 78 -10.78 -32.11 7.84
CA GLU A 78 -12.12 -31.76 8.34
C GLU A 78 -12.51 -32.43 9.68
N ILE A 79 -11.79 -33.48 10.15
CA ILE A 79 -12.31 -34.31 11.26
C ILE A 79 -11.34 -34.59 12.42
N ASP A 80 -10.01 -34.56 12.26
CA ASP A 80 -9.10 -34.94 13.36
C ASP A 80 -8.29 -33.77 13.94
N ASN A 81 -8.56 -33.49 15.22
CA ASN A 81 -7.77 -32.67 16.15
C ASN A 81 -6.34 -33.21 16.42
N HIS A 82 -5.75 -33.99 15.50
CA HIS A 82 -4.41 -34.56 15.63
C HIS A 82 -3.35 -33.74 14.88
N SER A 83 -2.90 -32.69 15.58
CA SER A 83 -1.53 -32.16 15.73
C SER A 83 -0.57 -32.09 14.52
N MET A 84 -1.02 -31.69 13.33
CA MET A 84 -0.09 -31.14 12.35
C MET A 84 0.39 -29.78 12.85
N ASP A 85 1.70 -29.61 13.00
CA ASP A 85 2.30 -28.31 13.29
C ASP A 85 2.32 -27.47 12.00
N TRP A 86 1.19 -26.83 11.71
CA TRP A 86 1.00 -25.96 10.54
C TRP A 86 2.02 -24.83 10.48
N GLY A 87 2.34 -24.26 11.64
CA GLY A 87 3.36 -23.23 11.77
C GLY A 87 4.71 -23.72 11.26
N ALA A 88 5.20 -24.84 11.78
CA ALA A 88 6.46 -25.44 11.34
C ALA A 88 6.40 -25.86 9.86
N TYR A 89 5.29 -26.44 9.41
CA TYR A 89 5.13 -26.88 8.03
C TYR A 89 5.25 -25.70 7.05
N ILE A 90 4.51 -24.61 7.28
CA ILE A 90 4.54 -23.42 6.42
C ILE A 90 5.91 -22.74 6.48
N LEU A 91 6.52 -22.61 7.67
CA LEU A 91 7.86 -22.03 7.82
C LEU A 91 8.92 -22.77 7.01
N ASN A 92 8.82 -24.11 6.90
CA ASN A 92 9.74 -24.91 6.08
C ASN A 92 9.47 -24.81 4.56
N LEU A 93 8.35 -24.23 4.13
CA LEU A 93 8.07 -23.94 2.71
C LEU A 93 8.52 -22.53 2.31
N LEU A 94 8.69 -21.62 3.27
CA LEU A 94 9.15 -20.25 2.99
C LEU A 94 10.54 -20.26 2.34
N PRO A 95 10.87 -19.23 1.53
CA PRO A 95 12.23 -19.07 1.02
C PRO A 95 13.28 -19.12 2.14
N TYR A 96 14.37 -19.87 1.90
CA TYR A 96 15.39 -20.12 2.93
C TYR A 96 15.90 -18.83 3.60
N LYS A 97 16.18 -17.80 2.79
CA LYS A 97 16.66 -16.51 3.30
C LYS A 97 15.61 -15.80 4.18
N LEU A 98 14.34 -15.82 3.79
CA LEU A 98 13.26 -15.29 4.62
C LEU A 98 13.18 -16.04 5.95
N ALA A 99 13.11 -17.36 5.90
CA ALA A 99 12.93 -18.19 7.08
C ALA A 99 14.13 -18.12 8.03
N ARG A 100 15.37 -18.14 7.52
CA ARG A 100 16.57 -18.36 8.35
C ARG A 100 17.41 -17.12 8.61
N HIS A 101 17.26 -16.07 7.80
CA HIS A 101 18.09 -14.86 7.91
C HIS A 101 17.27 -13.60 8.19
N ASP A 102 16.15 -13.40 7.48
CA ASP A 102 15.38 -12.17 7.62
C ASP A 102 14.35 -12.23 8.77
N LEU A 103 14.03 -13.42 9.27
CA LEU A 103 13.22 -13.64 10.47
C LEU A 103 14.09 -14.12 11.63
N THR A 104 13.96 -13.49 12.79
CA THR A 104 14.63 -13.92 14.02
C THR A 104 14.05 -15.22 14.58
N ASP A 105 14.74 -15.85 15.52
CA ASP A 105 14.24 -17.05 16.22
C ASP A 105 12.89 -16.76 16.89
N THR A 106 12.79 -15.62 17.58
CA THR A 106 11.54 -15.15 18.20
C THR A 106 10.43 -14.91 17.18
N ASP A 107 10.74 -14.33 16.01
CA ASP A 107 9.72 -14.11 14.97
C ASP A 107 9.19 -15.45 14.45
N ARG A 108 10.07 -16.42 14.23
CA ARG A 108 9.67 -17.76 13.78
C ARG A 108 8.80 -18.47 14.81
N ASP A 109 9.16 -18.40 16.09
CA ASP A 109 8.38 -19.01 17.16
C ASP A 109 7.01 -18.33 17.26
N ASN A 110 6.96 -17.00 17.22
CA ASN A 110 5.70 -16.25 17.16
C ASN A 110 4.84 -16.66 15.96
N ILE A 111 5.42 -16.75 14.76
CA ILE A 111 4.69 -17.18 13.55
C ILE A 111 4.14 -18.59 13.75
N ARG A 112 4.96 -19.51 14.25
CA ARG A 112 4.57 -20.90 14.46
C ARG A 112 3.43 -21.02 15.45
N GLU A 113 3.54 -20.36 16.59
CA GLU A 113 2.52 -20.38 17.65
C GLU A 113 1.19 -19.80 17.17
N HIS A 114 1.21 -18.64 16.51
CA HIS A 114 -0.01 -18.00 16.03
C HIS A 114 -0.68 -18.84 14.93
N ILE A 115 0.07 -19.36 13.95
CA ILE A 115 -0.50 -20.22 12.90
C ILE A 115 -1.12 -21.48 13.51
N ASN A 116 -0.46 -22.11 14.48
CA ASN A 116 -1.03 -23.29 15.13
C ASN A 116 -2.29 -22.97 15.94
N ALA A 117 -2.35 -21.81 16.60
CA ALA A 117 -3.56 -21.36 17.29
C ALA A 117 -4.70 -21.07 16.30
N GLU A 118 -4.38 -20.42 15.16
CA GLU A 118 -5.31 -20.11 14.07
C GLU A 118 -5.91 -21.35 13.41
N ALA A 119 -5.23 -22.51 13.46
CA ALA A 119 -5.69 -23.75 12.84
C ALA A 119 -7.00 -24.28 13.45
N SER A 120 -7.35 -23.83 14.67
CA SER A 120 -8.65 -24.12 15.30
C SER A 120 -9.84 -23.40 14.62
N MET A 121 -9.58 -22.40 13.78
CA MET A 121 -10.60 -21.65 13.05
C MET A 121 -10.71 -22.17 11.62
N TYR A 122 -11.84 -22.80 11.27
CA TYR A 122 -12.05 -23.45 9.96
C TYR A 122 -11.67 -22.59 8.74
N TRP A 123 -12.02 -21.31 8.73
CA TRP A 123 -11.72 -20.42 7.61
C TRP A 123 -10.22 -20.06 7.50
N LEU A 124 -9.49 -20.00 8.62
CA LEU A 124 -8.05 -19.82 8.64
C LEU A 124 -7.32 -21.10 8.27
N LEU A 125 -7.78 -22.26 8.75
CA LEU A 125 -7.24 -23.56 8.34
C LEU A 125 -7.32 -23.75 6.81
N ARG A 126 -8.45 -23.39 6.20
CA ARG A 126 -8.59 -23.40 4.73
C ARG A 126 -7.61 -22.43 4.05
N SER A 127 -7.38 -21.27 4.65
CA SER A 127 -6.43 -20.28 4.15
C SER A 127 -4.99 -20.81 4.24
N MET A 128 -4.58 -21.40 5.36
CA MET A 128 -3.28 -22.05 5.52
C MET A 128 -3.05 -23.14 4.47
N GLY A 129 -4.06 -23.98 4.21
CA GLY A 129 -4.02 -24.98 3.16
C GLY A 129 -3.74 -24.39 1.78
N ARG A 130 -4.42 -23.29 1.43
CA ARG A 130 -4.19 -22.57 0.17
C ARG A 130 -2.80 -21.93 0.10
N LEU A 131 -2.31 -21.35 1.20
CA LEU A 131 -0.96 -20.80 1.28
C LEU A 131 0.09 -21.89 1.08
N ALA A 132 -0.07 -23.02 1.75
CA ALA A 132 0.80 -24.19 1.62
C ALA A 132 0.86 -24.70 0.19
N ASP A 133 -0.30 -24.95 -0.43
CA ASP A 133 -0.38 -25.39 -1.83
C ASP A 133 0.26 -24.37 -2.77
N TRP A 134 0.00 -23.08 -2.53
CA TRP A 134 0.57 -22.01 -3.33
C TRP A 134 2.10 -21.99 -3.23
N LEU A 135 2.68 -22.07 -2.02
CA LEU A 135 4.12 -22.11 -1.83
C LEU A 135 4.75 -23.34 -2.48
N PHE A 136 4.12 -24.50 -2.32
CA PHE A 136 4.58 -25.74 -2.93
C PHE A 136 4.56 -25.66 -4.46
N ASN A 137 3.48 -25.14 -5.06
CA ASN A 137 3.41 -24.91 -6.50
C ASN A 137 4.48 -23.92 -6.99
N ARG A 138 4.81 -22.88 -6.20
CA ARG A 138 5.87 -21.92 -6.52
C ARG A 138 7.25 -22.55 -6.48
N ARG A 139 7.47 -23.50 -5.58
CA ARG A 139 8.68 -24.32 -5.55
C ARG A 139 8.82 -25.17 -6.80
N GLU A 140 7.81 -25.96 -7.15
CA GLU A 140 7.83 -26.83 -8.34
C GLU A 140 8.08 -26.04 -9.63
N THR A 141 7.49 -24.85 -9.74
CA THR A 141 7.68 -23.96 -10.88
C THR A 141 8.94 -23.11 -10.80
N ARG A 142 9.74 -23.23 -9.72
CA ARG A 142 10.91 -22.37 -9.41
C ARG A 142 10.61 -20.89 -9.60
N THR A 143 9.40 -20.48 -9.21
CA THR A 143 9.03 -19.06 -9.27
C THR A 143 9.87 -18.30 -8.26
N LEU A 144 10.43 -17.16 -8.67
CA LEU A 144 11.12 -16.26 -7.75
C LEU A 144 10.10 -15.48 -6.92
N LEU A 145 10.17 -15.59 -5.60
CA LEU A 145 9.35 -14.87 -4.66
C LEU A 145 10.20 -13.73 -4.07
N CYS A 146 9.66 -12.51 -4.03
CA CYS A 146 10.33 -11.39 -3.39
C CYS A 146 9.55 -10.93 -2.15
N TRP A 147 10.24 -10.38 -1.15
CA TRP A 147 9.66 -9.90 0.10
C TRP A 147 10.44 -8.69 0.63
N PRO A 148 9.87 -7.88 1.53
CA PRO A 148 10.55 -6.76 2.16
C PRO A 148 11.78 -7.25 2.92
N HIS A 149 12.97 -6.75 2.56
CA HIS A 149 14.21 -7.11 3.24
C HIS A 149 14.30 -6.52 4.65
N HIS A 150 13.69 -5.35 4.87
CA HIS A 150 13.68 -4.68 6.16
C HIS A 150 12.32 -4.88 6.82
N ASP A 151 12.33 -5.22 8.12
CA ASP A 151 11.13 -5.38 8.94
C ASP A 151 10.10 -6.36 8.38
N ALA A 152 10.53 -7.52 7.88
CA ALA A 152 9.63 -8.55 7.32
C ALA A 152 8.47 -8.88 8.28
N MET A 153 8.75 -9.02 9.58
CA MET A 153 7.73 -9.29 10.59
C MET A 153 6.72 -8.14 10.75
N LYS A 154 7.09 -6.89 10.51
CA LYS A 154 6.15 -5.75 10.50
C LYS A 154 5.14 -5.88 9.37
N PHE A 155 5.55 -6.39 8.21
CA PHE A 155 4.63 -6.65 7.10
C PHE A 155 3.72 -7.83 7.41
N ILE A 156 4.26 -8.93 7.96
CA ILE A 156 3.46 -10.12 8.31
C ILE A 156 2.44 -9.76 9.42
N GLY A 157 2.90 -9.13 10.50
CA GLY A 157 2.08 -8.81 11.66
C GLY A 157 1.06 -7.68 11.45
N ALA A 158 1.03 -7.05 10.27
CA ALA A 158 0.10 -5.96 9.98
C ALA A 158 -1.33 -6.42 9.64
N PHE A 159 -1.60 -7.72 9.61
CA PHE A 159 -2.87 -8.30 9.18
C PHE A 159 -3.63 -8.92 10.34
N GLN A 160 -4.93 -9.18 10.16
CA GLN A 160 -5.79 -9.77 11.20
C GLN A 160 -5.35 -11.17 11.67
N SER A 161 -4.50 -11.84 10.90
CA SER A 161 -3.92 -13.14 11.21
C SER A 161 -2.52 -13.26 10.61
N MET A 162 -1.70 -14.10 11.22
CA MET A 162 -0.35 -14.43 10.76
C MET A 162 -0.39 -15.13 9.39
N THR A 163 -1.40 -15.98 9.18
CA THR A 163 -1.65 -16.63 7.88
C THR A 163 -1.89 -15.59 6.78
N GLN A 164 -2.74 -14.58 7.02
CA GLN A 164 -2.95 -13.50 6.05
C GLN A 164 -1.69 -12.65 5.85
N GLY A 165 -0.91 -12.43 6.92
CA GLY A 165 0.40 -11.78 6.83
C GLY A 165 1.32 -12.45 5.83
N LEU A 166 1.53 -13.75 5.97
CA LEU A 166 2.37 -14.54 5.06
C LEU A 166 1.79 -14.58 3.64
N MET A 167 0.48 -14.60 3.47
CA MET A 167 -0.16 -14.49 2.16
C MET A 167 0.12 -13.15 1.45
N ASN A 168 0.39 -12.09 2.20
CA ASN A 168 0.58 -10.74 1.66
C ASN A 168 2.06 -10.30 1.60
N ILE A 169 2.98 -11.08 2.17
CA ILE A 169 4.41 -10.72 2.21
C ILE A 169 5.16 -10.93 0.89
N PHE A 170 4.57 -11.64 -0.08
CA PHE A 170 5.24 -11.92 -1.35
C PHE A 170 4.85 -10.95 -2.46
N THR A 171 5.84 -10.52 -3.23
CA THR A 171 5.70 -9.70 -4.45
C THR A 171 6.47 -10.36 -5.61
N SER A 172 6.08 -10.06 -6.84
CA SER A 172 6.75 -10.57 -8.04
C SER A 172 7.89 -9.65 -8.46
N GLN A 173 8.94 -10.22 -9.04
CA GLN A 173 10.05 -9.43 -9.57
C GLN A 173 9.60 -8.41 -10.63
N THR A 174 8.65 -8.78 -11.49
CA THR A 174 8.07 -7.89 -12.51
C THR A 174 7.37 -6.70 -11.88
N SER A 175 6.72 -6.89 -10.72
CA SER A 175 6.12 -5.79 -10.00
C SER A 175 7.17 -4.81 -9.48
N LEU A 176 8.31 -5.31 -9.01
CA LEU A 176 9.40 -4.49 -8.46
C LEU A 176 10.18 -3.73 -9.53
N SER A 177 10.05 -4.08 -10.81
CA SER A 177 10.71 -3.37 -11.89
C SER A 177 9.84 -2.29 -12.54
N SER A 178 8.52 -2.30 -12.30
CA SER A 178 7.56 -1.52 -13.10
C SER A 178 6.67 -0.57 -12.30
N MET A 179 6.74 -0.58 -10.96
CA MET A 179 5.82 0.21 -10.13
C MET A 179 6.54 0.87 -8.96
N ALA A 180 5.92 1.89 -8.37
CA ALA A 180 6.45 2.65 -7.25
C ALA A 180 6.61 1.85 -5.94
N SER A 181 5.74 0.86 -5.71
CA SER A 181 5.82 -0.11 -4.61
C SER A 181 5.56 -1.52 -5.16
N GLY A 182 6.12 -2.55 -4.52
CA GLY A 182 5.82 -3.94 -4.85
C GLY A 182 4.32 -4.23 -4.67
N LYS A 183 3.71 -4.95 -5.61
CA LYS A 183 2.35 -5.49 -5.51
C LYS A 183 2.38 -6.89 -4.96
N THR A 184 1.43 -7.17 -4.08
CA THR A 184 1.23 -8.50 -3.51
C THR A 184 1.01 -9.49 -4.63
N MET A 185 1.75 -10.61 -4.63
CA MET A 185 1.44 -11.73 -5.51
C MET A 185 0.11 -12.33 -5.07
N HIS A 186 -0.76 -12.60 -6.02
CA HIS A 186 -2.01 -13.29 -5.75
C HIS A 186 -1.72 -14.70 -5.22
N THR A 187 -1.86 -14.85 -3.90
CA THR A 187 -1.82 -16.12 -3.15
C THR A 187 -3.22 -16.74 -3.09
N VAL A 188 -4.24 -15.90 -2.94
CA VAL A 188 -5.69 -16.20 -2.96
C VAL A 188 -6.47 -15.03 -3.60
N ASP A 189 -7.78 -15.21 -3.83
CA ASP A 189 -8.63 -14.25 -4.56
C ASP A 189 -8.80 -12.87 -3.89
N VAL A 190 -8.42 -12.70 -2.63
CA VAL A 190 -8.67 -11.46 -1.86
C VAL A 190 -7.40 -11.00 -1.15
N PRO A 191 -7.00 -9.71 -1.27
CA PRO A 191 -5.95 -9.15 -0.43
C PRO A 191 -6.31 -9.28 1.05
N GLY A 192 -5.32 -9.54 1.90
CA GLY A 192 -5.56 -9.64 3.34
C GLY A 192 -6.06 -8.31 3.90
N ILE A 193 -6.94 -8.38 4.90
CA ILE A 193 -7.43 -7.18 5.61
C ILE A 193 -6.39 -6.81 6.65
N VAL A 194 -6.00 -5.53 6.70
CA VAL A 194 -5.06 -5.07 7.73
C VAL A 194 -5.70 -5.11 9.13
N ALA A 195 -4.89 -5.32 10.16
CA ALA A 195 -5.35 -5.41 11.54
C ALA A 195 -5.89 -4.06 12.03
N PHE A 196 -7.03 -4.05 12.71
CA PHE A 196 -7.68 -2.80 13.13
C PHE A 196 -7.25 -2.32 14.52
N ASP A 197 -6.60 -3.17 15.30
CA ASP A 197 -6.15 -2.94 16.66
C ASP A 197 -4.81 -2.20 16.76
N GLN A 198 -4.17 -1.90 15.62
CA GLN A 198 -2.92 -1.18 15.56
C GLN A 198 -2.90 -0.14 14.43
N PRO A 199 -2.12 0.95 14.60
CA PRO A 199 -1.90 1.91 13.53
C PRO A 199 -0.91 1.37 12.49
N HIS A 200 -1.23 1.56 11.21
CA HIS A 200 -0.34 1.21 10.10
C HIS A 200 0.47 2.43 9.71
N CYS A 201 1.74 2.46 10.09
CA CYS A 201 2.59 3.64 9.96
C CYS A 201 3.69 3.50 8.89
N VAL A 202 3.90 4.59 8.16
CA VAL A 202 5.12 4.84 7.37
C VAL A 202 5.89 5.97 8.04
N TYR A 203 7.08 5.63 8.54
CA TYR A 203 7.96 6.59 9.20
C TYR A 203 8.90 7.27 8.20
N SER A 204 9.30 8.51 8.45
CA SER A 204 10.13 9.29 7.53
C SER A 204 11.53 8.72 7.34
N GLU A 205 12.02 7.97 8.32
CA GLU A 205 13.27 7.21 8.30
C GLU A 205 13.14 5.80 7.68
N SER A 206 11.91 5.36 7.37
CA SER A 206 11.69 4.04 6.77
C SER A 206 12.35 3.96 5.38
N PRO A 207 13.04 2.85 5.06
CA PRO A 207 13.55 2.63 3.71
C PRO A 207 12.42 2.67 2.65
N TYR A 208 11.20 2.31 3.05
CA TYR A 208 10.04 2.29 2.16
C TYR A 208 9.33 3.64 2.00
N PHE A 209 9.79 4.71 2.68
CA PHE A 209 9.07 5.99 2.70
C PHE A 209 8.87 6.57 1.29
N THR A 210 9.93 6.60 0.49
CA THR A 210 9.90 7.15 -0.87
C THR A 210 9.01 6.31 -1.80
N ASP A 211 9.08 4.99 -1.70
CA ASP A 211 8.25 4.06 -2.48
C ASP A 211 6.75 4.28 -2.17
N VAL A 212 6.39 4.41 -0.88
CA VAL A 212 5.03 4.70 -0.43
C VAL A 212 4.57 6.09 -0.90
N ALA A 213 5.40 7.12 -0.74
CA ALA A 213 5.06 8.47 -1.17
C ALA A 213 4.86 8.58 -2.69
N THR A 214 5.68 7.85 -3.46
CA THR A 214 5.57 7.77 -4.92
C THR A 214 4.29 7.03 -5.33
N ALA A 215 3.95 5.93 -4.66
CA ALA A 215 2.70 5.20 -4.92
C ALA A 215 1.45 6.06 -4.66
N VAL A 216 1.45 6.86 -3.58
CA VAL A 216 0.37 7.82 -3.30
C VAL A 216 0.27 8.88 -4.39
N ALA A 217 1.40 9.42 -4.85
CA ALA A 217 1.44 10.42 -5.91
C ALA A 217 1.00 9.87 -7.29
N ASP A 218 1.37 8.64 -7.63
CA ASP A 218 0.93 7.97 -8.87
C ASP A 218 -0.60 7.80 -8.90
N ILE A 219 -1.20 7.41 -7.77
CA ILE A 219 -2.65 7.26 -7.69
C ILE A 219 -3.38 8.58 -7.84
N GLU A 220 -2.89 9.64 -7.19
CA GLU A 220 -3.41 11.00 -7.36
C GLU A 220 -3.38 11.41 -8.84
N TYR A 221 -2.23 11.24 -9.49
CA TYR A 221 -2.08 11.51 -10.92
C TYR A 221 -3.03 10.70 -11.81
N ARG A 222 -3.17 9.40 -11.56
CA ARG A 222 -4.05 8.51 -12.35
C ARG A 222 -5.54 8.82 -12.17
N LEU A 223 -5.93 9.34 -11.00
CA LEU A 223 -7.28 9.81 -10.72
C LEU A 223 -7.54 11.17 -11.38
N ASP A 224 -6.59 12.11 -11.28
CA ASP A 224 -6.69 13.44 -11.90
C ASP A 224 -6.73 13.38 -13.43
N ALA A 225 -6.09 12.37 -14.03
CA ALA A 225 -6.17 12.08 -15.47
C ALA A 225 -7.57 11.60 -15.91
N GLN A 226 -8.48 11.33 -14.99
CA GLN A 226 -9.85 10.84 -15.25
C GLN A 226 -10.91 11.73 -14.57
N PRO A 227 -11.02 13.02 -14.94
CA PRO A 227 -11.86 14.01 -14.23
C PRO A 227 -13.39 13.75 -14.30
N GLY A 228 -13.83 12.82 -15.15
CA GLY A 228 -15.24 12.41 -15.29
C GLY A 228 -15.58 11.07 -14.63
N LEU A 229 -14.65 10.44 -13.90
CA LEU A 229 -14.89 9.16 -13.27
C LEU A 229 -15.93 9.32 -12.15
N ALA A 230 -17.03 8.57 -12.24
CA ALA A 230 -18.05 8.58 -11.20
C ALA A 230 -17.43 8.25 -9.84
N LYS A 231 -17.89 8.91 -8.78
CA LYS A 231 -17.29 8.82 -7.43
C LYS A 231 -17.08 7.37 -6.99
N GLU A 232 -18.09 6.52 -7.15
CA GLU A 232 -18.03 5.11 -6.76
C GLU A 232 -16.96 4.33 -7.54
N LEU A 233 -16.79 4.62 -8.84
CA LEU A 233 -15.74 4.00 -9.65
C LEU A 233 -14.35 4.52 -9.25
N ALA A 234 -14.22 5.79 -8.90
CA ALA A 234 -12.96 6.36 -8.41
C ALA A 234 -12.56 5.78 -7.04
N ASP A 235 -13.53 5.61 -6.15
CA ASP A 235 -13.34 5.00 -4.83
C ASP A 235 -12.93 3.52 -4.98
N LYS A 236 -13.62 2.76 -5.83
CA LYS A 236 -13.26 1.38 -6.16
C LYS A 236 -11.87 1.27 -6.80
N PHE A 237 -11.55 2.13 -7.77
CA PHE A 237 -10.25 2.16 -8.41
C PHE A 237 -9.11 2.43 -7.42
N MET A 238 -9.30 3.39 -6.52
CA MET A 238 -8.31 3.73 -5.50
C MET A 238 -8.14 2.56 -4.52
N PHE A 239 -9.24 1.97 -4.04
CA PHE A 239 -9.22 0.77 -3.20
C PHE A 239 -8.46 -0.38 -3.85
N GLU A 240 -8.84 -0.79 -5.06
CA GLU A 240 -8.21 -1.92 -5.77
C GLU A 240 -6.72 -1.67 -6.03
N THR A 241 -6.36 -0.44 -6.43
CA THR A 241 -4.95 -0.10 -6.69
C THR A 241 -4.12 -0.11 -5.41
N LEU A 242 -4.61 0.51 -4.33
CA LEU A 242 -3.88 0.63 -3.07
C LEU A 242 -3.72 -0.69 -2.34
N THR A 243 -4.80 -1.48 -2.26
CA THR A 243 -4.79 -2.78 -1.59
C THR A 243 -3.97 -3.83 -2.34
N ALA A 244 -3.72 -3.64 -3.64
CA ALA A 244 -2.81 -4.46 -4.41
C ALA A 244 -1.34 -4.25 -4.00
N TYR A 245 -0.95 -3.07 -3.53
CA TYR A 245 0.40 -2.86 -3.01
C TYR A 245 0.65 -3.72 -1.77
N GLN A 246 1.92 -4.07 -1.57
CA GLN A 246 2.35 -4.91 -0.46
C GLN A 246 2.42 -4.14 0.87
N HIS A 247 2.79 -2.86 0.84
CA HIS A 247 3.02 -2.09 2.07
C HIS A 247 1.72 -1.91 2.88
N PRO A 248 1.70 -2.28 4.18
CA PRO A 248 0.48 -2.23 5.00
C PRO A 248 -0.18 -0.86 5.07
N PHE A 249 0.62 0.21 5.18
CA PHE A 249 0.12 1.59 5.11
C PHE A 249 -0.74 1.85 3.86
N LEU A 250 -0.30 1.38 2.67
CA LEU A 250 -1.03 1.59 1.43
C LEU A 250 -2.32 0.77 1.41
N LYS A 251 -2.29 -0.48 1.90
CA LYS A 251 -3.50 -1.31 2.03
C LYS A 251 -4.53 -0.68 2.97
N ALA A 252 -4.08 -0.25 4.15
CA ALA A 252 -4.90 0.46 5.13
C ALA A 252 -5.53 1.73 4.54
N LEU A 253 -4.74 2.52 3.81
CA LEU A 253 -5.23 3.70 3.10
C LEU A 253 -6.30 3.34 2.05
N GLY A 254 -6.09 2.25 1.31
CA GLY A 254 -7.06 1.74 0.34
C GLY A 254 -8.37 1.35 0.99
N GLU A 255 -8.32 0.56 2.07
CA GLU A 255 -9.50 0.16 2.85
C GLU A 255 -10.26 1.38 3.41
N SER A 256 -9.53 2.41 3.87
CA SER A 256 -10.11 3.65 4.42
C SER A 256 -11.03 4.38 3.42
N VAL A 257 -10.79 4.23 2.11
CA VAL A 257 -11.60 4.86 1.06
C VAL A 257 -13.04 4.36 1.07
N LEU A 258 -13.24 3.08 1.39
CA LEU A 258 -14.57 2.46 1.40
C LEU A 258 -15.25 2.55 2.78
N SER A 259 -14.59 3.16 3.75
CA SER A 259 -15.12 3.31 5.09
C SER A 259 -16.34 4.23 5.10
N LYS A 260 -17.45 3.74 5.66
CA LYS A 260 -18.73 4.47 5.73
C LYS A 260 -18.92 5.22 7.05
N THR A 261 -18.06 4.97 8.02
CA THR A 261 -18.22 5.45 9.40
C THR A 261 -16.98 6.25 9.80
N PRO A 262 -16.86 7.50 9.33
CA PRO A 262 -15.73 8.33 9.69
C PRO A 262 -15.75 8.65 11.18
N CYS A 263 -14.57 8.80 11.75
CA CYS A 263 -14.41 9.35 13.08
C CYS A 263 -15.00 10.76 13.16
N THR A 264 -15.56 11.10 14.32
CA THR A 264 -16.21 12.38 14.56
C THR A 264 -15.44 13.20 15.59
N ARG A 265 -15.67 14.52 15.63
CA ARG A 265 -15.13 15.40 16.68
C ARG A 265 -15.49 14.94 18.09
N ARG A 266 -16.65 14.31 18.28
CA ARG A 266 -17.08 13.73 19.57
C ARG A 266 -16.17 12.57 20.02
N ARG A 267 -15.51 11.90 19.07
CA ARG A 267 -14.53 10.83 19.31
C ARG A 267 -13.08 11.34 19.30
N GLY A 268 -12.87 12.67 19.31
CA GLY A 268 -11.54 13.28 19.38
C GLY A 268 -10.86 13.55 18.04
N CYS A 269 -11.54 13.34 16.91
CA CYS A 269 -10.97 13.58 15.59
C CYS A 269 -11.10 15.04 15.13
N VAL A 270 -10.16 15.46 14.28
CA VAL A 270 -10.07 16.82 13.75
C VAL A 270 -10.13 16.85 12.22
N ASP A 271 -10.43 18.02 11.65
CA ASP A 271 -10.50 18.24 10.20
C ASP A 271 -9.26 18.95 9.63
N PHE A 272 -8.15 18.88 10.34
CA PHE A 272 -6.83 19.33 9.89
C PHE A 272 -5.73 18.37 10.35
N LEU A 273 -4.62 18.32 9.63
CA LEU A 273 -3.46 17.51 10.01
C LEU A 273 -2.77 18.12 11.23
N THR A 274 -2.63 17.33 12.30
CA THR A 274 -1.91 17.71 13.51
C THR A 274 -1.36 16.48 14.20
N TYR A 275 -0.26 16.65 14.93
CA TYR A 275 0.38 15.55 15.65
C TYR A 275 -0.50 15.05 16.80
N GLY A 276 -0.49 13.73 17.02
CA GLY A 276 -1.18 13.09 18.13
C GLY A 276 -2.72 13.14 18.05
N GLN A 277 -3.29 13.59 16.94
CA GLN A 277 -4.74 13.57 16.71
C GLN A 277 -5.04 12.92 15.37
N VAL A 278 -6.22 12.31 15.29
CA VAL A 278 -6.69 11.62 14.09
C VAL A 278 -7.41 12.62 13.18
N PHE A 279 -6.89 12.77 11.96
CA PHE A 279 -7.54 13.53 10.90
C PHE A 279 -8.67 12.70 10.28
N ALA A 280 -9.89 13.20 10.36
CA ALA A 280 -11.07 12.59 9.74
C ALA A 280 -11.35 13.25 8.38
N ALA A 281 -10.99 12.54 7.31
CA ALA A 281 -11.25 13.00 5.95
C ALA A 281 -12.76 13.02 5.65
N ARG A 282 -13.22 14.04 4.93
CA ARG A 282 -14.64 14.18 4.55
C ARG A 282 -15.00 13.31 3.35
N ASP A 283 -14.04 13.05 2.48
CA ASP A 283 -14.16 12.23 1.28
C ASP A 283 -12.78 11.69 0.85
N ARG A 284 -12.78 10.86 -0.20
CA ARG A 284 -11.58 10.29 -0.82
C ARG A 284 -10.55 11.36 -1.22
N SER A 285 -10.99 12.49 -1.76
CA SER A 285 -10.08 13.53 -2.24
C SER A 285 -9.34 14.17 -1.07
N ALA A 286 -10.07 14.55 -0.02
CA ALA A 286 -9.49 15.08 1.22
C ALA A 286 -8.55 14.06 1.89
N LEU A 287 -8.90 12.77 1.87
CA LEU A 287 -8.06 11.69 2.39
C LEU A 287 -6.72 11.63 1.64
N LEU A 288 -6.77 11.52 0.31
CA LEU A 288 -5.58 11.39 -0.53
C LEU A 288 -4.69 12.64 -0.45
N GLN A 289 -5.27 13.83 -0.50
CA GLN A 289 -4.54 15.09 -0.37
C GLN A 289 -3.86 15.23 1.00
N ALA A 290 -4.51 14.81 2.07
CA ALA A 290 -3.95 14.86 3.42
C ALA A 290 -2.73 13.93 3.55
N VAL A 291 -2.84 12.68 3.08
CA VAL A 291 -1.69 11.75 3.01
C VAL A 291 -0.58 12.34 2.16
N ARG A 292 -0.90 12.79 0.94
CA ARG A 292 0.06 13.37 -0.01
C ARG A 292 0.81 14.54 0.61
N LYS A 293 0.10 15.43 1.29
CA LYS A 293 0.68 16.59 1.98
C LYS A 293 1.59 16.16 3.13
N ALA A 294 1.17 15.21 3.96
CA ALA A 294 2.00 14.72 5.06
C ALA A 294 3.31 14.09 4.55
N LEU A 295 3.22 13.24 3.53
CA LEU A 295 4.38 12.57 2.94
C LEU A 295 5.32 13.53 2.20
N SER A 296 4.79 14.53 1.46
CA SER A 296 5.61 15.60 0.85
C SER A 296 6.45 16.37 1.87
N ASN A 297 5.93 16.55 3.08
CA ASN A 297 6.62 17.24 4.16
C ASN A 297 7.50 16.30 5.00
N LYS A 298 7.73 15.07 4.54
CA LYS A 298 8.51 14.04 5.24
C LYS A 298 7.99 13.76 6.67
N LEU A 299 6.67 13.81 6.86
CA LEU A 299 6.05 13.53 8.15
C LEU A 299 5.74 12.04 8.29
N SER A 300 6.13 11.46 9.43
CA SER A 300 5.74 10.09 9.80
C SER A 300 4.23 10.03 9.97
N THR A 301 3.58 9.18 9.18
CA THR A 301 2.13 9.17 8.99
C THR A 301 1.59 7.76 9.22
N CYS A 302 0.44 7.67 9.89
CA CYS A 302 -0.23 6.43 10.22
C CYS A 302 -1.69 6.45 9.78
N ILE A 303 -2.19 5.29 9.34
CA ILE A 303 -3.62 5.02 9.20
C ILE A 303 -4.06 4.27 10.46
N ALA A 304 -5.07 4.78 11.16
CA ALA A 304 -5.46 4.25 12.47
C ALA A 304 -6.98 4.19 12.64
N HIS A 305 -7.44 3.17 13.36
CA HIS A 305 -8.83 3.07 13.82
C HIS A 305 -9.06 3.83 15.12
N ASN A 306 -10.33 4.06 15.42
CA ASN A 306 -10.73 4.61 16.72
C ASN A 306 -10.31 3.67 17.86
N GLY A 307 -9.68 4.24 18.89
CA GLY A 307 -9.36 3.51 20.13
C GLY A 307 -7.94 2.93 20.20
N VAL A 308 -7.11 3.12 19.18
CA VAL A 308 -5.67 2.79 19.29
C VAL A 308 -4.91 3.89 20.05
N THR A 309 -3.84 3.52 20.75
CA THR A 309 -3.00 4.48 21.46
C THR A 309 -2.24 5.35 20.46
N LEU A 310 -2.31 6.68 20.64
CA LEU A 310 -1.69 7.66 19.74
C LEU A 310 -0.39 8.20 20.33
N SER A 311 0.62 8.36 19.47
CA SER A 311 1.87 9.06 19.78
C SER A 311 1.73 10.54 19.45
N LEU A 312 2.25 11.41 20.34
CA LEU A 312 2.29 12.85 20.10
C LEU A 312 3.28 13.28 19.00
N SER A 313 4.06 12.36 18.43
CA SER A 313 5.04 12.63 17.37
C SER A 313 4.61 12.22 15.96
N LEU A 314 3.43 11.62 15.81
CA LEU A 314 2.96 11.05 14.54
C LEU A 314 1.69 11.75 14.04
N ILE A 315 1.54 11.77 12.72
CA ILE A 315 0.30 12.17 12.05
C ILE A 315 -0.60 10.96 11.92
N TYR A 316 -1.85 11.07 12.36
CA TYR A 316 -2.83 10.00 12.22
C TYR A 316 -3.94 10.39 11.26
N ILE A 317 -4.32 9.45 10.41
CA ILE A 317 -5.42 9.58 9.47
C ILE A 317 -6.41 8.46 9.79
N ASP A 318 -7.68 8.82 9.83
CA ASP A 318 -8.76 7.90 10.15
C ASP A 318 -8.88 6.79 9.10
N HIS A 319 -8.83 5.54 9.56
CA HIS A 319 -9.25 4.38 8.78
C HIS A 319 -10.79 4.27 8.73
N GLY A 320 -11.45 4.87 9.72
CA GLY A 320 -12.87 4.77 10.01
C GLY A 320 -13.19 3.57 10.90
N ASP A 321 -14.47 3.42 11.24
CA ASP A 321 -14.92 2.40 12.19
C ASP A 321 -15.27 1.09 11.49
N TYR A 322 -14.89 -0.03 12.11
CA TYR A 322 -15.53 -1.30 11.80
C TYR A 322 -16.85 -1.31 12.57
N GLY A 323 -17.98 -1.17 11.86
CA GLY A 323 -19.29 -1.29 12.49
C GLY A 323 -19.38 -2.61 13.26
N LYS A 324 -19.27 -2.53 14.58
CA LYS A 324 -19.62 -3.60 15.52
C LYS A 324 -21.09 -3.49 15.87
#